data_AF-A0A8W8N7N9-F1
#
_entry.id   AF-A0A8W8N7N9-F1
#
_cell.length_a   1.000
_cell.length_b   1.000
_cell.length_c   1.000
_cell.angle_alpha   90.00
_cell.angle_beta   90.00
_cell.angle_gamma   90.00
#
_symmetry.space_group_name_H-M   'P 1'
#
loop_
_entity.id
_entity.type
_entity.pdbx_description
1 polymer ?
#
loop_
_entity_poly.entity_id
_entity_poly.type
_entity_poly.pdbx_seq_one_letter_code
_entity_poly.pdbx_strand_id
1 'polypeptide(L)'
;FNISGVVHVCGGVAAFVAATVMGPRIGRFDKETGQPEEIKGHSVPLAALGGFILIFGFLAFNGSSQGSISNPGDGAAVATAIKNTVMSATSGAFTTMFMNKLPWFGDRKWSFATTLNGALAGMVAICAGCNQMETYAAFLIGIGGGVSYMITTWLVLFKLKVDDPLDACAVHYGGGVWGVISVGLLSRDVGILYKWNAEAALTLVWQITSLVAIIAWTGALCFVMFFLLKKFNLLRVSFEWEVKGLDIPKHGEPAYPAEAYGHGWGEKGDTLFTMVGRPPVFLPSPSDVAPQIYPWVVRVCNLMAQIKPIFEIRTYFKCILCYFIV
;
A
#
# COMPACT_ATOMS: atom_id res chain seq x y z
N PHE A 1 -18.47 13.02 -0.71
CA PHE A 1 -17.69 11.79 -0.48
C PHE A 1 -16.92 11.47 -1.75
N ASN A 2 -15.60 11.67 -1.79
CA ASN A 2 -14.75 11.08 -2.82
C ASN A 2 -13.38 10.77 -2.20
N ILE A 3 -13.41 10.05 -1.08
CA ILE A 3 -12.22 9.89 -0.25
C ILE A 3 -11.27 8.84 -0.83
N SER A 4 -11.82 7.88 -1.60
CA SER A 4 -11.03 6.96 -2.42
C SER A 4 -10.09 7.70 -3.37
N GLY A 5 -10.53 8.79 -4.01
CA GLY A 5 -9.64 9.62 -4.82
C GLY A 5 -8.63 10.39 -3.98
N VAL A 6 -9.12 11.32 -3.15
CA VAL A 6 -8.26 12.35 -2.52
C VAL A 6 -7.30 11.80 -1.46
N VAL A 7 -7.67 10.74 -0.74
CA VAL A 7 -6.81 10.12 0.27
C VAL A 7 -6.13 8.88 -0.31
N HIS A 8 -6.89 7.94 -0.85
CA HIS A 8 -6.34 6.62 -1.16
C HIS A 8 -5.60 6.56 -2.51
N VAL A 9 -6.14 7.12 -3.59
CA VAL A 9 -5.39 7.19 -4.86
C VAL A 9 -4.17 8.09 -4.69
N CYS A 10 -4.32 9.23 -3.99
CA CYS A 10 -3.18 10.10 -3.66
C CYS A 10 -2.10 9.33 -2.86
N GLY A 11 -2.45 8.74 -1.72
CA GLY A 11 -1.52 7.99 -0.88
C GLY A 11 -0.90 6.78 -1.59
N GLY A 12 -1.68 6.05 -2.38
CA GLY A 12 -1.21 4.90 -3.15
C GLY A 12 -0.22 5.28 -4.26
N VAL A 13 -0.48 6.37 -4.99
CA VAL A 13 0.48 6.91 -5.97
C VAL A 13 1.75 7.40 -5.27
N ALA A 14 1.62 8.08 -4.14
CA ALA A 14 2.76 8.52 -3.35
C ALA A 14 3.63 7.33 -2.89
N ALA A 15 3.00 6.27 -2.38
CA ALA A 15 3.67 5.03 -1.98
C ALA A 15 4.40 4.36 -3.15
N PHE A 16 3.72 4.24 -4.31
CA PHE A 16 4.32 3.68 -5.52
C PHE A 16 5.56 4.45 -5.97
N VAL A 17 5.46 5.78 -6.03
CA VAL A 17 6.57 6.64 -6.45
C VAL A 17 7.70 6.60 -5.42
N ALA A 18 7.39 6.62 -4.12
CA ALA A 18 8.38 6.51 -3.04
C ALA A 18 9.18 5.21 -3.15
N ALA A 19 8.50 4.07 -3.26
CA ALA A 19 9.12 2.75 -3.35
C ALA A 19 9.94 2.61 -4.65
N THR A 20 9.43 3.12 -5.77
CA THR A 20 10.14 3.10 -7.06
C THR A 20 11.42 3.93 -7.01
N VAL A 21 11.37 5.14 -6.44
CA VAL A 21 12.53 6.02 -6.35
C VAL A 21 13.54 5.50 -5.33
N MET A 22 13.09 5.04 -4.16
CA MET A 22 13.96 4.48 -3.10
C MET A 22 14.66 3.19 -3.56
N GLY A 23 13.98 2.38 -4.37
CA GLY A 23 14.45 1.07 -4.80
C GLY A 23 14.22 -0.01 -3.74
N PRO A 24 14.37 -1.29 -4.13
CA PRO A 24 13.97 -2.41 -3.30
C PRO A 24 14.88 -2.67 -2.12
N ARG A 25 14.35 -3.23 -1.02
CA ARG A 25 15.15 -3.68 0.12
C ARG A 25 16.18 -4.73 -0.32
N ILE A 26 17.33 -4.75 0.37
CA ILE A 26 18.37 -5.74 0.10
C ILE A 26 17.77 -7.15 0.24
N GLY A 27 18.02 -8.00 -0.76
CA GLY A 27 17.52 -9.38 -0.79
C GLY A 27 16.05 -9.52 -1.17
N ARG A 28 15.33 -8.44 -1.50
CA ARG A 28 13.92 -8.53 -1.92
C ARG A 28 13.74 -9.24 -3.27
N PHE A 29 14.69 -9.07 -4.17
CA PHE A 29 14.67 -9.71 -5.48
C PHE A 29 15.95 -10.52 -5.64
N ASP A 30 15.80 -11.78 -6.03
CA ASP A 30 16.91 -12.66 -6.31
C ASP A 30 17.76 -12.11 -7.46
N LYS A 31 19.09 -12.16 -7.33
CA LYS A 31 20.00 -11.53 -8.29
C LYS A 31 20.07 -12.27 -9.62
N GLU A 32 19.91 -13.59 -9.60
CA GLU A 32 20.08 -14.44 -10.78
C GLU A 32 18.78 -14.56 -11.58
N THR A 33 17.67 -14.80 -10.89
CA THR A 33 16.35 -15.04 -11.46
C THR A 33 15.50 -13.78 -11.55
N GLY A 34 15.85 -12.73 -10.82
CA GLY A 34 15.05 -11.51 -10.67
C GLY A 34 13.71 -11.76 -9.97
N GLN A 35 13.48 -12.95 -9.40
CA GLN A 35 12.21 -13.29 -8.77
C GLN A 35 12.07 -12.64 -7.39
N PRO A 36 10.84 -12.29 -6.96
CA PRO A 36 10.64 -11.74 -5.63
C PRO A 36 10.88 -12.80 -4.55
N GLU A 37 11.70 -12.46 -3.56
CA GLU A 37 11.98 -13.25 -2.37
C GLU A 37 11.21 -12.70 -1.17
N GLU A 38 10.54 -13.57 -0.42
CA GLU A 38 9.67 -13.17 0.69
C GLU A 38 10.48 -12.68 1.90
N ILE A 39 10.36 -11.39 2.21
CA ILE A 39 10.82 -10.84 3.49
C ILE A 39 9.63 -10.90 4.46
N LYS A 40 9.67 -11.86 5.39
CA LYS A 40 8.56 -12.13 6.31
C LYS A 40 8.31 -10.97 7.27
N GLY A 41 7.05 -10.71 7.55
CA GLY A 41 6.63 -9.78 8.61
C GLY A 41 7.07 -10.27 9.99
N HIS A 42 7.33 -9.33 10.89
CA HIS A 42 7.86 -9.61 12.22
C HIS A 42 6.79 -10.11 13.22
N SER A 43 5.52 -9.70 13.06
CA SER A 43 4.43 -10.08 13.97
C SER A 43 3.05 -10.04 13.31
N VAL A 44 2.44 -11.21 13.13
CA VAL A 44 1.05 -11.33 12.63
C VAL A 44 0.03 -10.79 13.64
N PRO A 45 0.14 -11.06 14.97
CA PRO A 45 -0.79 -10.48 15.94
C PRO A 45 -0.76 -8.96 16.00
N LEU A 46 0.42 -8.34 15.87
CA LEU A 46 0.53 -6.88 15.86
C LEU A 46 -0.06 -6.29 14.58
N ALA A 47 0.16 -6.92 13.42
CA ALA A 47 -0.51 -6.55 12.17
C ALA A 47 -2.04 -6.69 12.29
N ALA A 48 -2.54 -7.74 12.95
CA ALA A 48 -3.96 -7.93 13.23
C ALA A 48 -4.52 -6.78 14.09
N LEU A 49 -3.84 -6.43 15.19
CA LEU A 49 -4.24 -5.33 16.06
C LEU A 49 -4.32 -4.01 15.29
N GLY A 50 -3.27 -3.68 14.52
CA GLY A 50 -3.26 -2.50 13.66
C GLY A 50 -4.40 -2.50 12.64
N GLY A 51 -4.63 -3.63 11.98
CA GLY A 51 -5.73 -3.77 11.02
C GLY A 51 -7.11 -3.61 11.65
N PHE A 52 -7.37 -4.14 12.85
CA PHE A 52 -8.63 -3.93 13.54
C PHE A 52 -8.83 -2.49 14.01
N ILE A 53 -7.76 -1.82 14.44
CA ILE A 53 -7.79 -0.38 14.75
C ILE A 53 -8.16 0.42 13.50
N LEU A 54 -7.56 0.10 12.35
CA LEU A 54 -7.89 0.74 11.07
C LEU A 54 -9.34 0.48 10.65
N ILE A 55 -9.82 -0.77 10.75
CA ILE A 55 -11.21 -1.14 10.45
C ILE A 55 -12.18 -0.31 11.31
N PHE A 56 -11.92 -0.19 12.62
CA PHE A 56 -12.73 0.65 13.49
C PHE A 56 -12.65 2.13 13.10
N GLY A 57 -11.45 2.62 12.80
CA GLY A 57 -11.21 3.97 12.32
C GLY A 57 -11.97 4.29 11.02
N PHE A 58 -12.05 3.34 10.08
CA PHE A 58 -12.79 3.48 8.82
C PHE A 58 -14.29 3.70 9.04
N LEU A 59 -14.88 3.12 10.09
CA LEU A 59 -16.28 3.36 10.43
C LEU A 59 -16.51 4.83 10.80
N ALA A 60 -15.63 5.40 11.62
CA ALA A 60 -15.67 6.80 11.97
C ALA A 60 -15.36 7.69 10.76
N PHE A 61 -14.34 7.34 9.97
CA PHE A 61 -13.92 8.08 8.78
C PHE A 61 -15.04 8.20 7.74
N ASN A 62 -15.70 7.09 7.42
CA ASN A 62 -16.81 7.08 6.46
C ASN A 62 -18.10 7.63 7.06
N GLY A 63 -18.41 7.34 8.33
CA GLY A 63 -19.62 7.88 8.97
C GLY A 63 -19.56 9.40 9.14
N SER A 64 -18.45 9.93 9.65
CA SER A 64 -18.27 11.37 9.93
C SER A 64 -18.18 12.23 8.68
N SER A 65 -17.84 11.63 7.53
CA SER A 65 -17.77 12.34 6.25
C SER A 65 -19.13 12.88 5.76
N GLN A 66 -20.24 12.50 6.42
CA GLN A 66 -21.55 13.15 6.23
C GLN A 66 -21.53 14.61 6.74
N GLY A 67 -20.65 14.93 7.69
CA GLY A 67 -20.42 16.30 8.20
C GLY A 67 -21.50 16.82 9.16
N SER A 68 -22.63 16.11 9.30
CA SER A 68 -23.72 16.46 10.21
C SER A 68 -24.51 15.20 10.61
N ILE A 69 -25.13 15.25 11.79
CA ILE A 69 -26.17 14.30 12.24
C ILE A 69 -27.44 15.02 12.72
N SER A 70 -27.50 16.34 12.53
CA SER A 70 -28.53 17.20 13.13
C SER A 70 -29.73 17.44 12.22
N ASN A 71 -29.59 17.27 10.90
CA ASN A 71 -30.69 17.49 9.96
C ASN A 71 -31.48 16.20 9.72
N PRO A 72 -32.76 16.31 9.33
CA PRO A 72 -33.56 15.15 8.91
C PRO A 72 -32.84 14.35 7.81
N GLY A 73 -32.67 13.05 8.04
CA GLY A 73 -32.02 12.13 7.09
C GLY A 73 -30.52 11.93 7.30
N ASP A 74 -29.83 12.81 8.03
CA ASP A 74 -28.38 12.69 8.25
C ASP A 74 -28.02 11.40 8.99
N GLY A 75 -28.77 11.06 10.05
CA GLY A 75 -28.54 9.83 10.81
C GLY A 75 -28.67 8.56 9.93
N ALA A 76 -29.60 8.56 8.97
CA ALA A 76 -29.76 7.45 8.04
C ALA A 76 -28.60 7.37 7.04
N ALA A 77 -28.07 8.52 6.60
CA ALA A 77 -26.90 8.57 5.72
C ALA A 77 -25.64 8.05 6.44
N VAL A 78 -25.41 8.46 7.69
CA VAL A 78 -24.31 7.95 8.55
C VAL A 78 -24.44 6.44 8.76
N ALA A 79 -25.63 5.96 9.14
CA ALA A 79 -25.87 4.54 9.32
C ALA A 79 -25.63 3.73 8.04
N THR A 80 -26.05 4.27 6.89
CA THR A 80 -25.81 3.66 5.57
C THR A 80 -24.33 3.60 5.25
N ALA A 81 -23.58 4.68 5.50
CA ALA A 81 -22.13 4.73 5.29
C ALA A 81 -21.40 3.66 6.12
N ILE A 82 -21.70 3.56 7.41
CA ILE A 82 -21.07 2.59 8.32
C ILE A 82 -21.40 1.16 7.89
N LYS A 83 -22.68 0.86 7.66
CA LYS A 83 -23.14 -0.46 7.18
C LYS A 83 -22.44 -0.86 5.89
N ASN A 84 -22.41 0.02 4.90
CA ASN A 84 -21.78 -0.26 3.61
C ASN A 84 -20.27 -0.44 3.73
N THR A 85 -19.63 0.25 4.68
CA THR A 85 -18.19 0.08 4.98
C THR A 85 -17.89 -1.33 5.48
N VAL A 86 -18.68 -1.83 6.45
CA VAL A 86 -18.51 -3.20 6.98
C VAL A 86 -18.80 -4.25 5.92
N MET A 87 -19.84 -4.07 5.10
CA MET A 87 -20.18 -4.99 4.01
C MET A 87 -19.09 -5.07 2.94
N SER A 88 -18.52 -3.92 2.55
CA SER A 88 -17.42 -3.87 1.58
C SER A 88 -16.14 -4.48 2.14
N ALA A 89 -15.83 -4.23 3.42
CA ALA A 89 -14.69 -4.85 4.09
C ALA A 89 -14.79 -6.39 4.10
N THR A 90 -15.98 -6.89 4.45
CA THR A 90 -16.22 -8.33 4.57
C THR A 90 -16.06 -9.03 3.22
N SER A 91 -16.66 -8.48 2.17
CA SER A 91 -16.56 -9.02 0.82
C SER A 91 -15.15 -8.90 0.23
N GLY A 92 -14.43 -7.81 0.48
CA GLY A 92 -13.03 -7.66 0.11
C GLY A 92 -12.12 -8.70 0.79
N ALA A 93 -12.31 -8.92 2.10
CA ALA A 93 -11.59 -9.92 2.87
C ALA A 93 -11.82 -11.34 2.31
N PHE A 94 -13.07 -11.74 2.13
CA PHE A 94 -13.39 -13.06 1.57
C PHE A 94 -12.82 -13.22 0.16
N THR A 95 -12.92 -12.18 -0.67
CA THR A 95 -12.41 -12.21 -2.04
C THR A 95 -10.91 -12.50 -2.06
N THR A 96 -10.10 -11.75 -1.32
CA THR A 96 -8.64 -11.99 -1.31
C THR A 96 -8.28 -13.30 -0.63
N MET A 97 -9.00 -13.68 0.42
CA MET A 97 -8.81 -14.95 1.12
C MET A 97 -9.01 -16.14 0.17
N PHE A 98 -10.08 -16.15 -0.63
CA PHE A 98 -10.33 -17.20 -1.62
C PHE A 98 -9.41 -17.09 -2.82
N MET A 99 -9.11 -15.89 -3.32
CA MET A 99 -8.19 -15.71 -4.44
C MET A 99 -6.78 -16.19 -4.08
N ASN A 100 -6.29 -15.92 -2.86
CA ASN A 100 -4.97 -16.39 -2.43
C ASN A 100 -4.88 -17.93 -2.37
N LYS A 101 -6.03 -18.61 -2.22
CA LYS A 101 -6.11 -20.07 -2.29
C LYS A 101 -5.93 -20.61 -3.71
N LEU A 102 -6.23 -19.81 -4.73
CA LEU A 102 -6.15 -20.22 -6.14
C LEU A 102 -4.71 -20.17 -6.65
N PRO A 103 -4.27 -21.18 -7.43
CA PRO A 103 -2.88 -21.30 -7.90
C PRO A 103 -2.40 -20.14 -8.77
N TRP A 104 -3.31 -19.45 -9.45
CA TRP A 104 -2.97 -18.37 -10.38
C TRP A 104 -2.77 -17.02 -9.69
N PHE A 105 -3.28 -16.87 -8.46
CA PHE A 105 -3.31 -15.59 -7.74
C PHE A 105 -2.54 -15.60 -6.43
N GLY A 106 -2.25 -16.76 -5.85
CA GLY A 106 -1.53 -16.84 -4.57
C GLY A 106 -0.83 -18.17 -4.35
N ASP A 107 -0.40 -18.38 -3.11
CA ASP A 107 0.47 -19.49 -2.69
C ASP A 107 -0.31 -20.73 -2.19
N ARG A 108 -1.62 -20.80 -2.45
CA ARG A 108 -2.55 -21.86 -2.01
C ARG A 108 -2.73 -21.94 -0.48
N LYS A 109 -2.34 -20.91 0.25
CA LYS A 109 -2.47 -20.83 1.71
C LYS A 109 -3.53 -19.82 2.14
N TRP A 110 -4.00 -19.99 3.36
CA TRP A 110 -4.87 -19.02 4.01
C TRP A 110 -3.99 -17.97 4.69
N SER A 111 -3.74 -16.86 4.00
CA SER A 111 -2.92 -15.77 4.51
C SER A 111 -3.79 -14.76 5.25
N PHE A 112 -3.58 -14.64 6.57
CA PHE A 112 -4.25 -13.62 7.38
C PHE A 112 -3.91 -12.20 6.92
N ALA A 113 -2.63 -11.93 6.62
CA ALA A 113 -2.20 -10.60 6.14
C ALA A 113 -2.87 -10.21 4.81
N THR A 114 -2.94 -11.14 3.86
CA THR A 114 -3.62 -10.93 2.56
C THR A 114 -5.13 -10.72 2.75
N THR A 115 -5.74 -11.43 3.70
CA THR A 115 -7.16 -11.30 4.04
C THR A 115 -7.44 -9.94 4.68
N LEU A 116 -6.58 -9.50 5.61
CA LEU A 116 -6.68 -8.21 6.27
C LEU A 116 -6.51 -7.06 5.28
N ASN A 117 -5.50 -7.12 4.40
CA ASN A 117 -5.31 -6.14 3.32
C ASN A 117 -6.48 -6.13 2.34
N GLY A 118 -7.10 -7.28 2.05
CA GLY A 118 -8.33 -7.36 1.27
C GLY A 118 -9.51 -6.67 1.94
N ALA A 119 -9.64 -6.80 3.26
CA ALA A 119 -10.65 -6.07 4.03
C ALA A 119 -10.44 -4.56 3.92
N LEU A 120 -9.20 -4.10 4.09
CA LEU A 120 -8.83 -2.69 3.97
C LEU A 120 -9.05 -2.18 2.55
N ALA A 121 -8.69 -2.94 1.51
CA ALA A 121 -8.92 -2.57 0.11
C ALA A 121 -10.42 -2.44 -0.21
N GLY A 122 -11.25 -3.32 0.35
CA GLY A 122 -12.72 -3.20 0.28
C GLY A 122 -13.24 -1.93 0.96
N MET A 123 -12.71 -1.59 2.14
CA MET A 123 -13.06 -0.33 2.82
C MET A 123 -12.62 0.89 2.00
N VAL A 124 -11.39 0.89 1.50
CA VAL A 124 -10.85 1.94 0.62
C VAL A 124 -11.73 2.13 -0.61
N ALA A 125 -12.25 1.06 -1.22
CA ALA A 125 -13.10 1.16 -2.40
C ALA A 125 -14.45 1.82 -2.11
N ILE A 126 -15.09 1.51 -0.97
CA ILE A 126 -16.42 2.07 -0.66
C ILE A 126 -16.39 3.54 -0.22
N CYS A 127 -15.21 4.07 0.16
CA CYS A 127 -15.02 5.45 0.61
C CYS A 127 -15.42 6.53 -0.42
N ALA A 128 -15.51 6.17 -1.71
CA ALA A 128 -15.94 7.08 -2.77
C ALA A 128 -17.45 7.38 -2.72
N GLY A 129 -18.26 6.50 -2.14
CA GLY A 129 -19.72 6.60 -2.22
C GLY A 129 -20.47 5.89 -1.10
N CYS A 130 -19.87 5.69 0.07
CA CYS A 130 -20.42 4.82 1.12
C CYS A 130 -21.87 5.17 1.54
N ASN A 131 -22.29 6.43 1.49
CA ASN A 131 -23.67 6.86 1.76
C ASN A 131 -24.60 6.87 0.52
N GLN A 132 -24.04 6.72 -0.68
CA GLN A 132 -24.75 6.79 -1.97
C GLN A 132 -24.99 5.41 -2.61
N MET A 133 -24.40 4.35 -2.07
CA MET A 133 -24.53 2.99 -2.59
C MET A 133 -25.67 2.22 -1.91
N GLU A 134 -26.31 1.34 -2.67
CA GLU A 134 -27.09 0.26 -2.08
C GLU A 134 -26.20 -0.76 -1.35
N THR A 135 -26.76 -1.47 -0.38
CA THR A 135 -26.00 -2.42 0.45
C THR A 135 -25.41 -3.57 -0.37
N TYR A 136 -26.16 -4.07 -1.37
CA TYR A 136 -25.66 -5.10 -2.28
C TYR A 136 -24.56 -4.56 -3.20
N ALA A 137 -24.66 -3.29 -3.62
CA ALA A 137 -23.63 -2.64 -4.41
C ALA A 137 -22.35 -2.47 -3.59
N ALA A 138 -22.44 -2.14 -2.30
CA ALA A 138 -21.30 -2.10 -1.40
C ALA A 138 -20.58 -3.46 -1.28
N PHE A 139 -21.33 -4.57 -1.27
CA PHE A 139 -20.75 -5.91 -1.32
C PHE A 139 -20.00 -6.19 -2.63
N LEU A 140 -20.57 -5.80 -3.78
CA LEU A 140 -19.90 -5.93 -5.09
C LEU A 140 -18.65 -5.03 -5.19
N ILE A 141 -18.72 -3.82 -4.62
CA ILE A 141 -17.59 -2.90 -4.55
C ILE A 141 -16.46 -3.50 -3.74
N GLY A 142 -16.75 -4.16 -2.61
CA GLY A 142 -15.75 -4.86 -1.81
C GLY A 142 -15.10 -6.02 -2.55
N ILE A 143 -15.86 -6.82 -3.31
CA ILE A 143 -15.30 -7.84 -4.21
C ILE A 143 -14.32 -7.20 -5.20
N GLY A 144 -14.75 -6.16 -5.90
CA GLY A 144 -13.88 -5.47 -6.86
C GLY A 144 -12.66 -4.83 -6.19
N GLY A 145 -12.79 -4.35 -4.95
CA GLY A 145 -11.69 -3.86 -4.13
C GLY A 145 -10.65 -4.95 -3.86
N GLY A 146 -11.09 -6.13 -3.41
CA GLY A 146 -10.22 -7.29 -3.21
C GLY A 146 -9.53 -7.76 -4.50
N VAL A 147 -10.26 -7.83 -5.61
CA VAL A 147 -9.71 -8.18 -6.94
C VAL A 147 -8.67 -7.13 -7.37
N SER A 148 -8.99 -5.84 -7.25
CA SER A 148 -8.09 -4.75 -7.63
C SER A 148 -6.79 -4.75 -6.83
N TYR A 149 -6.87 -5.07 -5.53
CA TYR A 149 -5.72 -5.27 -4.67
C TYR A 149 -4.83 -6.40 -5.18
N MET A 150 -5.39 -7.60 -5.42
CA MET A 150 -4.60 -8.75 -5.89
C MET A 150 -3.90 -8.47 -7.24
N ILE A 151 -4.62 -7.84 -8.17
CA ILE A 151 -4.07 -7.45 -9.48
C ILE A 151 -2.95 -6.42 -9.29
N THR A 152 -3.16 -5.42 -8.43
CA THR A 152 -2.18 -4.35 -8.21
C THR A 152 -0.94 -4.88 -7.51
N THR A 153 -1.07 -5.72 -6.48
CA THR A 153 0.08 -6.41 -5.85
C THR A 153 0.87 -7.19 -6.88
N TRP A 154 0.19 -7.96 -7.75
CA TRP A 154 0.87 -8.72 -8.80
C TRP A 154 1.62 -7.82 -9.78
N LEU A 155 0.99 -6.73 -10.25
CA LEU A 155 1.62 -5.77 -11.15
C LEU A 155 2.83 -5.09 -10.50
N VAL A 156 2.65 -4.53 -9.30
CA VAL A 156 3.70 -3.77 -8.58
C VAL A 156 4.88 -4.68 -8.25
N LEU A 157 4.63 -5.86 -7.69
CA LEU A 157 5.70 -6.73 -7.22
C LEU A 157 6.35 -7.56 -8.34
N PHE A 158 5.55 -8.25 -9.15
CA PHE A 158 6.10 -9.23 -10.10
C PHE A 158 6.45 -8.61 -11.45
N LYS A 159 5.69 -7.60 -11.91
CA LYS A 159 5.93 -6.95 -13.21
C LYS A 159 6.81 -5.72 -13.09
N LEU A 160 6.50 -4.84 -12.15
CA LEU A 160 7.22 -3.57 -11.98
C LEU A 160 8.44 -3.71 -11.07
N LYS A 161 8.59 -4.82 -10.33
CA LYS A 161 9.69 -5.09 -9.39
C LYS A 161 9.88 -3.97 -8.36
N VAL A 162 8.76 -3.43 -7.89
CA VAL A 162 8.71 -2.42 -6.83
C VAL A 162 8.47 -3.12 -5.51
N ASP A 163 9.30 -2.80 -4.52
CA ASP A 163 9.20 -3.37 -3.18
C ASP A 163 8.39 -2.44 -2.27
N ASP A 164 7.11 -2.78 -2.11
CA ASP A 164 6.22 -2.15 -1.16
C ASP A 164 6.00 -3.11 0.03
N PRO A 165 6.64 -2.86 1.20
CA PRO A 165 6.59 -3.79 2.33
C PRO A 165 5.21 -4.06 2.90
N LEU A 166 4.28 -3.11 2.71
CA LEU A 166 2.95 -3.14 3.31
C LEU A 166 1.85 -3.40 2.28
N ASP A 167 2.20 -3.53 1.00
CA ASP A 167 1.26 -3.45 -0.13
C ASP A 167 0.40 -2.17 -0.09
N ALA A 168 0.95 -1.06 0.44
CA ALA A 168 0.26 0.20 0.60
C ALA A 168 -0.26 0.75 -0.74
N CYS A 169 0.54 0.67 -1.80
CA CYS A 169 0.13 0.95 -3.17
C CYS A 169 -1.05 0.06 -3.57
N ALA A 170 -0.97 -1.25 -3.37
CA ALA A 170 -2.05 -2.14 -3.82
C ALA A 170 -3.37 -1.91 -3.09
N VAL A 171 -3.32 -1.71 -1.77
CA VAL A 171 -4.51 -1.42 -0.96
C VAL A 171 -5.10 -0.07 -1.34
N HIS A 172 -4.28 0.99 -1.38
CA HIS A 172 -4.77 2.36 -1.54
C HIS A 172 -4.98 2.77 -3.00
N TYR A 173 -4.02 2.52 -3.89
CA TYR A 173 -4.17 2.82 -5.32
C TYR A 173 -5.15 1.85 -5.97
N GLY A 174 -4.97 0.54 -5.79
CA GLY A 174 -5.84 -0.48 -6.38
C GLY A 174 -7.29 -0.31 -5.93
N GLY A 175 -7.52 -0.35 -4.62
CA GLY A 175 -8.84 -0.13 -4.04
C GLY A 175 -9.40 1.26 -4.35
N GLY A 176 -8.56 2.29 -4.34
CA GLY A 176 -8.97 3.67 -4.57
C GLY A 176 -9.44 3.92 -6.00
N VAL A 177 -8.69 3.42 -7.00
CA VAL A 177 -9.06 3.49 -8.42
C VAL A 177 -10.38 2.78 -8.65
N TRP A 178 -10.53 1.55 -8.13
CA TRP A 178 -11.79 0.83 -8.26
C TRP A 178 -12.95 1.58 -7.57
N GLY A 179 -12.72 2.13 -6.38
CA GLY A 179 -13.71 2.90 -5.64
C GLY A 179 -14.25 4.10 -6.44
N VAL A 180 -13.37 4.90 -7.03
CA VAL A 180 -13.77 6.07 -7.84
C VAL A 180 -14.54 5.65 -9.09
N ILE A 181 -14.08 4.61 -9.80
CA ILE A 181 -14.80 4.06 -10.96
C ILE A 181 -16.19 3.55 -10.54
N SER A 182 -16.28 2.87 -9.40
CA SER A 182 -17.52 2.28 -8.91
C SER A 182 -18.62 3.31 -8.66
N VAL A 183 -18.28 4.57 -8.33
CA VAL A 183 -19.27 5.67 -8.21
C VAL A 183 -19.99 5.92 -9.54
N GLY A 184 -19.24 6.02 -10.64
CA GLY A 184 -19.81 6.22 -11.97
C GLY A 184 -20.62 5.02 -12.47
N LEU A 185 -20.42 3.84 -11.89
CA LEU A 185 -21.15 2.63 -12.25
C LEU A 185 -22.39 2.39 -11.38
N LEU A 186 -22.21 2.43 -10.05
CA LEU A 186 -23.10 1.82 -9.06
C LEU A 186 -23.75 2.80 -8.09
N SER A 187 -23.44 4.10 -8.16
CA SER A 187 -24.14 5.09 -7.33
C SER A 187 -25.62 5.16 -7.70
N ARG A 188 -26.50 5.20 -6.70
CA ARG A 188 -27.97 5.17 -6.90
C ARG A 188 -28.48 6.32 -7.76
N ASP A 189 -27.92 7.50 -7.56
CA ASP A 189 -28.42 8.73 -8.15
C ASP A 189 -27.69 9.13 -9.43
N VAL A 190 -26.45 8.67 -9.63
CA VAL A 190 -25.61 9.12 -10.75
C VAL A 190 -24.94 7.98 -11.53
N GLY A 191 -25.10 6.72 -11.09
CA GLY A 191 -24.47 5.56 -11.72
C GLY A 191 -25.12 5.18 -13.03
N ILE A 192 -24.30 4.89 -14.05
CA ILE A 192 -24.78 4.52 -15.40
C ILE A 192 -25.61 3.23 -15.40
N LEU A 193 -25.34 2.29 -14.49
CA LEU A 193 -26.09 1.04 -14.40
C LEU A 193 -27.50 1.21 -13.80
N TYR A 194 -27.78 2.35 -13.14
CA TYR A 194 -29.11 2.68 -12.61
C TYR A 194 -29.88 3.61 -13.53
N LYS A 195 -29.24 4.70 -13.99
CA LYS A 195 -29.91 5.77 -14.73
C LYS A 195 -29.98 5.52 -16.23
N TRP A 196 -29.00 4.79 -16.78
CA TRP A 196 -28.92 4.46 -18.20
C TRP A 196 -29.15 5.66 -19.14
N ASN A 197 -28.49 6.78 -18.86
CA ASN A 197 -28.65 8.02 -19.62
C ASN A 197 -27.31 8.72 -19.87
N ALA A 198 -27.31 9.76 -20.71
CA ALA A 198 -26.10 10.49 -21.10
C ALA A 198 -25.42 11.21 -19.92
N GLU A 199 -26.19 11.70 -18.95
CA GLU A 199 -25.65 12.37 -17.76
C GLU A 199 -24.89 11.40 -16.84
N ALA A 200 -25.40 10.19 -16.67
CA ALA A 200 -24.72 9.15 -15.90
C ALA A 200 -23.48 8.62 -16.63
N ALA A 201 -23.52 8.53 -17.96
CA ALA A 201 -22.32 8.25 -18.76
C ALA A 201 -21.25 9.34 -18.59
N LEU A 202 -21.67 10.61 -18.60
CA LEU A 202 -20.79 11.75 -18.35
C LEU A 202 -20.21 11.73 -16.93
N THR A 203 -20.99 11.31 -15.93
CA THR A 203 -20.51 11.11 -14.56
C THR A 203 -19.35 10.11 -14.51
N LEU A 204 -19.44 8.98 -15.21
CA LEU A 204 -18.34 8.02 -15.30
C LEU A 204 -17.08 8.63 -15.94
N VAL A 205 -17.25 9.44 -17.00
CA VAL A 205 -16.15 10.20 -17.62
C VAL A 205 -15.52 11.17 -16.61
N TRP A 206 -16.30 11.85 -15.78
CA TRP A 206 -15.79 12.73 -14.73
C TRP A 206 -15.01 11.97 -13.66
N GLN A 207 -15.47 10.77 -13.25
CA GLN A 207 -14.73 9.95 -12.31
C GLN A 207 -13.36 9.55 -12.87
N ILE A 208 -13.30 9.10 -14.12
CA ILE A 208 -12.04 8.74 -14.79
C ILE A 208 -11.13 9.96 -14.95
N THR A 209 -11.68 11.10 -15.35
CA THR A 209 -10.92 12.34 -15.50
C THR A 209 -10.33 12.79 -14.16
N SER A 210 -11.08 12.66 -13.06
CA SER A 210 -10.59 12.97 -11.72
C SER A 210 -9.44 12.04 -11.29
N LEU A 211 -9.52 10.75 -11.63
CA LEU A 211 -8.43 9.81 -11.38
C LEU A 211 -7.16 10.22 -12.10
N VAL A 212 -7.25 10.52 -13.40
CA VAL A 212 -6.09 10.95 -14.19
C VAL A 212 -5.47 12.21 -13.61
N ALA A 213 -6.30 13.19 -13.20
CA ALA A 213 -5.83 14.42 -12.58
C ALA A 213 -5.08 14.16 -11.26
N ILE A 214 -5.66 13.34 -10.36
CA ILE A 214 -5.04 13.00 -9.07
C ILE A 214 -3.72 12.23 -9.28
N ILE A 215 -3.72 11.24 -10.17
CA ILE A 215 -2.52 10.42 -10.45
C ILE A 215 -1.41 11.29 -11.04
N ALA A 216 -1.72 12.14 -12.02
CA ALA A 216 -0.74 13.01 -12.64
C ALA A 216 -0.18 14.04 -11.65
N TRP A 217 -1.06 14.70 -10.88
CA TRP A 217 -0.67 15.68 -9.88
C TRP A 217 0.21 15.09 -8.78
N THR A 218 -0.30 14.05 -8.11
CA THR A 218 0.42 13.42 -7.00
C THR A 218 1.69 12.73 -7.49
N GLY A 219 1.63 12.05 -8.63
CA GLY A 219 2.79 11.38 -9.22
C GLY A 219 3.92 12.36 -9.54
N ALA A 220 3.60 13.50 -10.17
CA ALA A 220 4.60 14.52 -10.50
C ALA A 220 5.25 15.12 -9.24
N LEU A 221 4.45 15.55 -8.27
CA LEU A 221 4.97 16.17 -7.04
C LEU A 221 5.77 15.19 -6.18
N CYS A 222 5.24 13.99 -5.95
CA CYS A 222 5.96 12.95 -5.21
C CYS A 222 7.25 12.56 -5.93
N PHE A 223 7.25 12.48 -7.26
CA PHE A 223 8.46 12.15 -8.02
C PHE A 223 9.53 13.21 -7.81
N VAL A 224 9.19 14.49 -7.97
CA VAL A 224 10.13 15.60 -7.73
C VAL A 224 10.67 15.54 -6.30
N MET A 225 9.80 15.40 -5.31
CA MET A 225 10.19 15.34 -3.90
C MET A 225 11.12 14.16 -3.59
N PHE A 226 10.73 12.93 -3.91
CA PHE A 226 11.54 11.74 -3.63
C PHE A 226 12.81 11.70 -4.46
N PHE A 227 12.78 12.20 -5.69
CA PHE A 227 13.97 12.32 -6.53
C PHE A 227 15.00 13.27 -5.91
N LEU A 228 14.57 14.44 -5.42
CA LEU A 228 15.46 15.36 -4.72
C LEU A 228 16.03 14.71 -3.45
N LEU A 229 15.20 14.06 -2.63
CA LEU A 229 15.67 13.34 -1.44
C LEU A 229 16.68 12.25 -1.78
N LYS A 230 16.48 11.52 -2.89
CA LYS A 230 17.44 10.54 -3.39
C LYS A 230 18.74 11.20 -3.85
N LYS A 231 18.66 12.29 -4.63
CA LYS A 231 19.82 13.03 -5.15
C LYS A 231 20.72 13.55 -4.01
N PHE A 232 20.13 13.93 -2.87
CA PHE A 232 20.87 14.38 -1.69
C PHE A 232 21.29 13.25 -0.72
N ASN A 233 21.07 11.97 -1.09
CA ASN A 233 21.33 10.79 -0.26
C ASN A 233 20.62 10.86 1.11
N LEU A 234 19.37 11.33 1.12
CA LEU A 234 18.54 11.46 2.34
C LEU A 234 17.50 10.35 2.47
N LEU A 235 17.16 9.68 1.36
CA LEU A 235 16.03 8.77 1.29
C LEU A 235 16.32 7.36 1.85
N ARG A 236 17.53 6.82 1.65
CA ARG A 236 17.91 5.47 2.07
C ARG A 236 19.09 5.50 3.03
N VAL A 237 19.13 4.57 3.97
CA VAL A 237 20.26 4.39 4.90
C VAL A 237 21.43 3.68 4.22
N SER A 238 22.59 3.63 4.90
CA SER A 238 23.73 2.88 4.38
C SER A 238 23.46 1.38 4.39
N PHE A 239 24.16 0.64 3.51
CA PHE A 239 24.07 -0.81 3.41
C PHE A 239 24.26 -1.51 4.77
N GLU A 240 25.25 -1.06 5.54
CA GLU A 240 25.53 -1.61 6.87
C GLU A 240 24.33 -1.47 7.81
N TRP A 241 23.69 -0.30 7.86
CA TRP A 241 22.53 -0.07 8.72
C TRP A 241 21.26 -0.74 8.22
N GLU A 242 21.11 -0.90 6.91
CA GLU A 242 19.97 -1.64 6.35
C GLU A 242 20.03 -3.12 6.71
N VAL A 243 21.22 -3.73 6.68
CA VAL A 243 21.42 -5.15 7.04
C VAL A 243 21.34 -5.36 8.56
N LYS A 244 21.93 -4.45 9.35
CA LYS A 244 21.91 -4.55 10.83
C LYS A 244 20.53 -4.27 11.44
N GLY A 245 19.68 -3.51 10.74
CA GLY A 245 18.42 -3.01 11.25
C GLY A 245 18.55 -1.60 11.83
N LEU A 246 17.49 -0.79 11.64
CA LEU A 246 17.50 0.63 11.99
C LEU A 246 17.40 0.91 13.49
N ASP A 247 17.04 -0.09 14.29
CA ASP A 247 16.89 0.08 15.74
C ASP A 247 18.24 0.20 16.45
N ILE A 248 19.26 -0.51 15.99
CA ILE A 248 20.61 -0.43 16.57
C ILE A 248 21.16 1.01 16.53
N PRO A 249 21.25 1.69 15.37
CA PRO A 249 21.78 3.05 15.32
C PRO A 249 20.86 4.11 15.94
N LYS A 250 19.57 3.81 16.17
CA LYS A 250 18.60 4.79 16.70
C LYS A 250 18.32 4.65 18.19
N HIS A 251 18.20 3.42 18.65
CA HIS A 251 17.77 3.07 20.00
C HIS A 251 18.87 2.36 20.81
N GLY A 252 19.98 1.97 20.17
CA GLY A 252 21.10 1.29 20.83
C GLY A 252 20.86 -0.19 21.09
N GLU A 253 19.72 -0.73 20.66
CA GLU A 253 19.32 -2.12 20.86
C GLU A 253 18.51 -2.64 19.66
N PRO A 254 18.56 -3.95 19.36
CA PRO A 254 17.70 -4.55 18.34
C PRO A 254 16.25 -4.66 18.86
N ALA A 255 15.26 -4.34 18.02
CA ALA A 255 13.86 -4.56 18.38
C ALA A 255 13.53 -6.05 18.64
N TYR A 256 14.26 -6.96 17.98
CA TYR A 256 14.13 -8.41 18.13
C TYR A 256 15.51 -9.02 18.40
N PRO A 257 15.94 -9.13 19.67
CA PRO A 257 17.18 -9.82 20.01
C PRO A 257 17.12 -11.28 19.55
N ALA A 258 18.26 -11.88 19.20
CA ALA A 258 18.31 -13.27 18.70
C ALA A 258 17.71 -14.25 19.72
N GLU A 259 17.83 -13.92 21.00
CA GLU A 259 17.29 -14.65 22.14
C GLU A 259 15.75 -14.64 22.19
N ALA A 260 15.10 -13.67 21.53
CA ALA A 260 13.63 -13.62 21.42
C ALA A 260 13.08 -14.62 20.39
N TYR A 261 13.93 -15.13 19.49
CA TYR A 261 13.56 -16.17 18.52
C TYR A 261 13.79 -17.57 19.13
N GLY A 262 12.92 -17.97 20.05
CA GLY A 262 12.87 -19.30 20.66
C GLY A 262 11.43 -19.80 20.84
N HIS A 263 11.21 -21.12 20.87
CA HIS A 263 9.85 -21.72 20.83
C HIS A 263 9.12 -21.70 22.19
N GLY A 264 9.65 -20.98 23.19
CA GLY A 264 9.14 -21.00 24.57
C GLY A 264 9.34 -22.34 25.30
N TRP A 265 9.96 -23.33 24.67
CA TRP A 265 10.34 -24.63 25.23
C TRP A 265 11.71 -25.02 24.69
N GLY A 266 12.73 -25.04 25.54
CA GLY A 266 14.07 -25.54 25.20
C GLY A 266 15.19 -24.50 25.30
N GLU A 267 16.33 -24.99 25.75
CA GLU A 267 17.47 -24.26 26.32
C GLU A 267 18.18 -23.31 25.33
N LYS A 268 18.87 -22.32 25.91
CA LYS A 268 19.85 -21.45 25.23
C LYS A 268 20.69 -22.27 24.26
N GLY A 269 20.57 -22.06 22.94
CA GLY A 269 21.52 -22.71 22.04
C GLY A 269 21.30 -22.60 20.54
N ASP A 270 20.07 -22.51 20.04
CA ASP A 270 19.85 -22.62 18.61
C ASP A 270 19.57 -21.27 17.94
N THR A 271 20.65 -20.52 17.72
CA THR A 271 20.63 -19.42 16.76
C THR A 271 20.17 -19.93 15.39
N LEU A 272 19.43 -19.12 14.64
CA LEU A 272 18.91 -19.45 13.29
C LEU A 272 19.97 -20.03 12.31
N PHE A 273 21.25 -19.82 12.61
CA PHE A 273 22.40 -20.38 11.88
C PHE A 273 22.62 -21.89 12.08
N THR A 274 22.19 -22.50 13.18
CA THR A 274 22.40 -23.94 13.46
C THR A 274 21.27 -24.83 12.95
N MET A 275 20.03 -24.32 12.87
CA MET A 275 18.86 -25.12 12.45
C MET A 275 18.68 -25.25 10.93
N VAL A 276 19.29 -24.35 10.15
CA VAL A 276 19.24 -24.43 8.69
C VAL A 276 20.63 -24.78 8.21
N GLY A 277 20.87 -26.05 7.89
CA GLY A 277 22.08 -26.53 7.20
C GLY A 277 22.25 -25.99 5.78
N ARG A 278 21.88 -24.71 5.55
CA ARG A 278 22.25 -23.98 4.35
C ARG A 278 23.68 -23.45 4.56
N PRO A 279 24.56 -23.55 3.56
CA PRO A 279 25.82 -22.83 3.60
C PRO A 279 25.55 -21.35 3.89
N PRO A 280 26.49 -20.63 4.55
CA PRO A 280 26.29 -19.24 4.93
C PRO A 280 25.80 -18.47 3.71
N VAL A 281 24.65 -17.80 3.86
CA VAL A 281 24.19 -16.83 2.87
C VAL A 281 25.34 -15.84 2.74
N PHE A 282 26.01 -15.88 1.60
CA PHE A 282 27.11 -14.99 1.29
C PHE A 282 26.53 -13.59 1.27
N LEU A 283 26.71 -12.83 2.36
CA LEU A 283 26.34 -11.43 2.39
C LEU A 283 27.17 -10.73 1.31
N PRO A 284 26.55 -10.14 0.28
CA PRO A 284 27.30 -9.53 -0.80
C PRO A 284 28.17 -8.41 -0.24
N SER A 285 29.42 -8.37 -0.69
CA SER A 285 30.33 -7.27 -0.40
C SER A 285 29.85 -5.98 -1.09
N PRO A 286 30.29 -4.78 -0.64
CA PRO A 286 29.90 -3.51 -1.27
C PRO A 286 30.17 -3.44 -2.79
N SER A 287 31.11 -4.25 -3.30
CA SER A 287 31.43 -4.37 -4.73
C SER A 287 30.44 -5.23 -5.53
N ASP A 288 29.60 -6.03 -4.87
CA ASP A 288 28.66 -6.97 -5.50
C ASP A 288 27.26 -6.37 -5.75
N VAL A 289 27.10 -5.07 -5.50
CA VAL A 289 25.86 -4.31 -5.64
C VAL A 289 25.99 -3.36 -6.85
N ALA A 290 25.96 -3.92 -8.06
CA ALA A 290 25.83 -3.12 -9.27
C ALA A 290 24.40 -2.53 -9.36
N PRO A 291 24.22 -1.30 -9.89
CA PRO A 291 22.91 -0.67 -9.93
C PRO A 291 22.05 -1.30 -11.03
N GLN A 292 21.12 -2.18 -10.66
CA GLN A 292 19.98 -2.52 -11.52
C GLN A 292 19.01 -1.33 -11.55
N ILE A 293 19.34 -0.30 -12.31
CA ILE A 293 18.50 0.88 -12.52
C ILE A 293 17.92 0.78 -13.94
N TYR A 294 16.60 0.96 -14.06
CA TYR A 294 15.89 0.98 -15.33
C TYR A 294 16.52 1.98 -16.33
N PRO A 295 16.72 1.60 -17.61
CA PRO A 295 17.40 2.44 -18.61
C PRO A 295 16.79 3.84 -18.81
N TRP A 296 15.50 4.03 -18.50
CA TRP A 296 14.83 5.34 -18.64
C TRP A 296 15.11 6.28 -17.46
N VAL A 297 15.22 5.75 -16.23
CA VAL A 297 15.59 6.52 -15.03
C VAL A 297 17.02 7.04 -15.16
N VAL A 298 17.94 6.20 -15.67
CA VAL A 298 19.33 6.60 -15.93
C VAL A 298 19.42 7.73 -16.97
N ARG A 299 18.60 7.70 -18.04
CA ARG A 299 18.59 8.76 -19.07
C ARG A 299 18.11 10.10 -18.53
N VAL A 300 17.09 10.12 -17.68
CA VAL A 300 16.58 11.35 -17.05
C VAL A 300 17.56 11.88 -15.99
N CYS A 301 18.16 10.99 -15.21
CA CYS A 301 19.20 11.35 -14.23
C CYS A 301 20.45 11.96 -14.89
N ASN A 302 20.93 11.39 -15.99
CA ASN A 302 22.12 11.85 -16.69
C ASN A 302 21.91 13.21 -17.37
N LEU A 303 20.69 13.52 -17.83
CA LEU A 303 20.35 14.81 -18.39
C LEU A 303 20.38 15.94 -17.34
N MET A 304 20.02 15.63 -16.09
CA MET A 304 19.92 16.59 -14.98
C MET A 304 21.18 16.67 -14.10
N ALA A 305 22.15 15.75 -14.30
CA ALA A 305 23.44 15.73 -13.59
C ALA A 305 24.42 16.82 -14.09
N GLN A 306 24.10 17.50 -15.19
CA GLN A 306 24.92 18.59 -15.75
C GLN A 306 24.76 19.92 -15.01
N ILE A 307 23.96 19.99 -13.95
CA ILE A 307 23.72 21.22 -13.18
C ILE A 307 24.12 20.96 -11.71
N LYS A 308 25.16 21.66 -11.25
CA LYS A 308 25.81 21.53 -9.93
C LYS A 308 26.12 22.93 -9.37
N PRO A 309 26.33 23.11 -8.04
CA PRO A 309 25.28 23.05 -6.99
C PRO A 309 25.44 24.17 -5.94
N ILE A 310 24.46 24.43 -5.04
CA ILE A 310 24.77 24.92 -3.67
C ILE A 310 23.71 24.48 -2.62
N PHE A 311 24.24 24.10 -1.44
CA PHE A 311 23.68 24.17 -0.06
C PHE A 311 23.32 22.89 0.72
N GLU A 312 23.95 22.82 1.90
CA GLU A 312 23.82 21.85 2.98
C GLU A 312 22.75 22.28 3.98
N ILE A 313 21.75 21.43 4.23
CA ILE A 313 21.04 21.35 5.53
C ILE A 313 20.68 19.88 5.76
N ARG A 314 21.56 19.15 6.45
CA ARG A 314 21.32 17.78 6.93
C ARG A 314 20.97 17.88 8.40
N THR A 315 19.81 17.38 8.81
CA THR A 315 19.56 16.55 10.03
C THR A 315 18.08 16.59 10.46
N TYR A 316 17.33 17.69 10.25
CA TYR A 316 15.96 17.81 10.78
C TYR A 316 14.81 17.30 9.88
N PHE A 317 15.03 17.14 8.57
CA PHE A 317 13.95 16.78 7.64
C PHE A 317 13.55 15.29 7.62
N LYS A 318 14.32 14.40 8.27
CA LYS A 318 14.08 12.95 8.20
C LYS A 318 12.87 12.46 9.03
N CYS A 319 12.33 13.26 9.94
CA CYS A 319 11.23 12.85 10.82
C CYS A 319 9.83 13.19 10.30
N ILE A 320 9.66 14.25 9.51
CA ILE A 320 8.30 14.75 9.17
C ILE A 320 7.62 13.89 8.09
N LEU A 321 8.39 13.25 7.18
CA LEU A 321 7.79 12.49 6.08
C LEU A 321 7.25 11.10 6.47
N CYS A 322 7.73 10.50 7.57
CA CYS A 322 7.21 9.21 8.04
C CYS A 322 5.85 9.32 8.74
N TYR A 323 5.46 10.52 9.19
CA TYR A 323 4.20 10.73 9.93
C TYR A 323 2.99 11.04 9.04
N PHE A 324 3.20 11.33 7.75
CA PHE A 324 2.12 11.68 6.81
C PHE A 324 1.67 10.51 5.89
N ILE A 325 2.21 9.31 6.08
CA ILE A 325 1.86 8.11 5.29
C ILE A 325 1.50 6.93 6.21
N VAL A 326 0.84 7.22 7.35
CA VAL A 326 0.17 6.21 8.18
C VAL A 326 -1.32 6.53 8.22
#